data_AF-A0A832WB29-F1
#
_entry.id   AF-A0A832WB29-F1
#
_cell.length_a   1.000
_cell.length_b   1.000
_cell.length_c   1.000
_cell.angle_alpha   90.00
_cell.angle_beta   90.00
_cell.angle_gamma   90.00
#
_symmetry.space_group_name_H-M   'P 1'
#
loop_
_entity.id
_entity.type
_entity.pdbx_description
1 polymer ?
#
loop_
_entity_poly.entity_id
_entity_poly.type
_entity_poly.pdbx_seq_one_letter_code
_entity_poly.pdbx_strand_id
1 'polypeptide(L)'
;MSNWDLMMPGMGLTGIGLAGLILSYAGIAHTFIDGMHALTGLTMFVGLIFLAAGILDGGISTSKRAKITTLIIVAISLGFGLYALVTMNTSDFTLTVVLILLAVALPALIIGYLAMKKPGSIKPIGLVLGLAVASAMVIWVTAGSMNSEDTEMVQEMIDEEVAEGLAVAPIFTIDILKDSAQQGNPDYSPDRAIVTQGYTIEWVNEDVAPHTVTSGVDYGETFDSSLISAGGKFTLDTTNLEIGEHEYLCIVHPWMIATVVIEAPKEATKIIIPEGAAIPEDGKIFYNPETINISTGTTVEWVNEDAAMHTVTSGIPASGSDGVFDSEILNIGDTYQFTFADVDNYDYYCILHPWMIGTVNVE
;
A
#
# COMPACT_ATOMS: atom_id res chain seq x y z
N MET A 1 -4.43 37.64 -43.52
CA MET A 1 -5.27 36.81 -42.65
C MET A 1 -5.84 37.72 -41.60
N SER A 2 -7.14 37.65 -41.34
CA SER A 2 -7.71 38.44 -40.25
C SER A 2 -7.17 37.90 -38.93
N ASN A 3 -7.05 38.75 -37.90
CA ASN A 3 -6.55 38.39 -36.57
C ASN A 3 -7.30 37.20 -35.92
N TRP A 4 -8.46 36.81 -36.50
CA TRP A 4 -9.33 35.72 -36.09
C TRP A 4 -8.98 34.36 -36.68
N ASP A 5 -8.21 34.34 -37.77
CA ASP A 5 -7.84 33.12 -38.49
C ASP A 5 -6.87 32.25 -37.66
N LEU A 6 -6.24 32.83 -36.61
CA LEU A 6 -5.30 32.14 -35.73
C LEU A 6 -5.94 31.71 -34.39
N MET A 7 -6.81 32.54 -33.80
CA MET A 7 -7.42 32.22 -32.49
C MET A 7 -8.38 31.03 -32.53
N MET A 8 -9.24 30.95 -33.56
CA MET A 8 -10.28 29.90 -33.64
C MET A 8 -9.67 28.50 -33.84
N PRO A 9 -8.71 28.29 -34.76
CA PRO A 9 -7.99 27.03 -34.85
C PRO A 9 -7.18 26.73 -33.60
N GLY A 10 -6.54 27.73 -32.98
CA GLY A 10 -5.77 27.57 -31.74
C GLY A 10 -6.60 27.05 -30.58
N MET A 11 -7.78 27.63 -30.34
CA MET A 11 -8.72 27.15 -29.31
C MET A 11 -9.23 25.73 -29.60
N GLY A 12 -9.52 25.41 -30.86
CA GLY A 12 -9.98 24.08 -31.27
C GLY A 12 -8.92 22.99 -31.07
N LEU A 13 -7.70 23.24 -31.53
CA LEU A 13 -6.57 22.31 -31.41
C LEU A 13 -6.15 22.10 -29.94
N THR A 14 -6.17 23.17 -29.13
CA THR A 14 -5.91 23.06 -27.68
C THR A 14 -6.96 22.19 -26.99
N GLY A 15 -8.24 22.37 -27.33
CA GLY A 15 -9.33 21.58 -26.76
C GLY A 15 -9.25 20.09 -27.13
N ILE A 16 -8.91 19.78 -28.39
CA ILE A 16 -8.73 18.39 -28.86
C ILE A 16 -7.53 17.73 -28.16
N GLY A 17 -6.40 18.44 -28.07
CA GLY A 17 -5.22 17.94 -27.36
C GLY A 17 -5.48 17.68 -25.88
N LEU A 18 -6.18 18.59 -25.20
CA LEU A 18 -6.53 18.44 -23.79
C LEU A 18 -7.47 17.25 -23.55
N ALA A 19 -8.49 17.06 -24.41
CA ALA A 19 -9.40 15.92 -24.31
C ALA A 19 -8.67 14.59 -24.52
N GLY A 20 -7.71 14.53 -25.44
CA GLY A 20 -6.93 13.32 -25.69
C GLY A 20 -5.94 13.00 -24.56
N LEU A 21 -5.29 14.01 -23.96
CA LEU A 21 -4.44 13.82 -22.77
C LEU A 21 -5.26 13.22 -21.62
N ILE A 22 -6.45 13.77 -21.37
CA ILE A 22 -7.36 13.31 -20.31
C ILE A 22 -7.78 11.85 -20.52
N LEU A 23 -8.19 11.47 -21.74
CA LEU A 23 -8.58 10.09 -22.06
C LEU A 23 -7.44 9.09 -21.86
N SER A 24 -6.21 9.53 -22.14
CA SER A 24 -5.03 8.69 -22.01
C SER A 24 -4.62 8.47 -20.55
N TYR A 25 -4.61 9.54 -19.74
CA TYR A 25 -4.39 9.43 -18.29
C TYR A 25 -5.52 8.67 -17.57
N ALA A 26 -6.70 8.54 -18.17
CA ALA A 26 -7.81 7.75 -17.63
C ALA A 26 -7.69 6.22 -17.90
N GLY A 27 -6.63 5.74 -18.57
CA GLY A 27 -6.42 4.30 -18.81
C GLY A 27 -7.42 3.68 -19.80
N ILE A 28 -8.19 4.47 -20.54
CA ILE A 28 -9.30 3.96 -21.37
C ILE A 28 -8.79 3.30 -22.68
N ALA A 29 -7.48 3.39 -23.02
CA ALA A 29 -6.92 2.79 -24.24
C ALA A 29 -5.43 2.39 -24.13
N HIS A 30 -5.14 1.19 -23.62
CA HIS A 30 -3.77 0.72 -23.28
C HIS A 30 -2.81 0.33 -24.43
N THR A 31 -3.19 0.44 -25.72
CA THR A 31 -2.27 0.16 -26.86
C THR A 31 -2.03 1.34 -27.79
N PHE A 32 -2.62 2.50 -27.45
CA PHE A 32 -2.58 3.74 -28.21
C PHE A 32 -1.99 4.89 -27.34
N ILE A 33 -1.26 4.56 -26.28
CA ILE A 33 -0.82 5.51 -25.24
C ILE A 33 0.34 6.38 -25.74
N ASP A 34 1.51 5.83 -26.08
CA ASP A 34 2.66 6.69 -26.44
C ASP A 34 2.43 7.52 -27.72
N GLY A 35 1.76 6.91 -28.71
CA GLY A 35 1.40 7.57 -29.96
C GLY A 35 0.37 8.69 -29.79
N MET A 36 -0.64 8.49 -28.92
CA MET A 36 -1.57 9.58 -28.61
C MET A 36 -1.01 10.60 -27.64
N HIS A 37 -0.17 10.24 -26.67
CA HIS A 37 0.47 11.21 -25.79
C HIS A 37 1.25 12.24 -26.61
N ALA A 38 2.03 11.77 -27.58
CA ALA A 38 2.76 12.64 -28.50
C ALA A 38 1.81 13.49 -29.37
N LEU A 39 0.75 12.90 -29.93
CA LEU A 39 -0.17 13.62 -30.83
C LEU A 39 -1.07 14.64 -30.09
N THR A 40 -1.53 14.29 -28.90
CA THR A 40 -2.40 15.13 -28.05
C THR A 40 -1.60 16.25 -27.39
N GLY A 41 -0.39 15.96 -26.91
CA GLY A 41 0.57 16.98 -26.51
C GLY A 41 0.91 17.91 -27.66
N LEU A 42 1.24 17.39 -28.85
CA LEU A 42 1.57 18.21 -30.02
C LEU A 42 0.41 19.12 -30.44
N THR A 43 -0.83 18.60 -30.49
CA THR A 43 -2.02 19.41 -30.81
C THR A 43 -2.32 20.46 -29.75
N MET A 44 -2.10 20.16 -28.47
CA MET A 44 -2.18 21.14 -27.40
C MET A 44 -1.14 22.25 -27.57
N PHE A 45 0.14 21.91 -27.75
CA PHE A 45 1.21 22.90 -27.91
C PHE A 45 1.02 23.77 -29.15
N VAL A 46 0.66 23.18 -30.30
CA VAL A 46 0.34 23.94 -31.52
C VAL A 46 -0.86 24.84 -31.29
N GLY A 47 -1.89 24.36 -30.59
CA GLY A 47 -3.04 25.15 -30.19
C GLY A 47 -2.67 26.35 -29.32
N LEU A 48 -1.81 26.16 -28.32
CA LEU A 48 -1.31 27.20 -27.44
C LEU A 48 -0.46 28.24 -28.17
N ILE A 49 0.35 27.83 -29.15
CA ILE A 49 1.14 28.76 -29.98
C ILE A 49 0.22 29.69 -30.76
N PHE A 50 -0.82 29.16 -31.41
CA PHE A 50 -1.78 29.98 -32.14
C PHE A 50 -2.64 30.85 -31.21
N LEU A 51 -2.99 30.34 -30.03
CA LEU A 51 -3.70 31.09 -29.00
C LEU A 51 -2.85 32.28 -28.51
N ALA A 52 -1.58 32.03 -28.15
CA ALA A 52 -0.66 33.03 -27.65
C ALA A 52 -0.36 34.12 -28.70
N ALA A 53 -0.12 33.72 -29.95
CA ALA A 53 0.04 34.65 -31.06
C ALA A 53 -1.21 35.53 -31.25
N GLY A 54 -2.41 34.93 -31.17
CA GLY A 54 -3.66 35.67 -31.26
C GLY A 54 -3.89 36.64 -30.10
N ILE A 55 -3.51 36.28 -28.87
CA ILE A 55 -3.60 37.15 -27.69
C ILE A 55 -2.63 38.33 -27.79
N LEU A 56 -1.39 38.10 -28.23
CA LEU A 56 -0.37 39.15 -28.35
C LEU A 56 -0.68 40.16 -29.45
N ASP A 57 -1.32 39.72 -30.54
CA ASP A 57 -1.63 40.57 -31.69
C ASP A 57 -2.99 41.29 -31.57
N GLY A 58 -3.99 40.67 -30.92
CA GLY A 58 -5.37 41.16 -30.88
C GLY A 58 -6.03 41.26 -29.50
N GLY A 59 -5.35 40.83 -28.42
CA GLY A 59 -5.93 40.74 -27.09
C GLY A 59 -6.95 39.61 -26.91
N ILE A 60 -7.69 39.61 -25.81
CA ILE A 60 -8.65 38.55 -25.45
C ILE A 60 -9.97 38.75 -26.20
N SER A 61 -10.42 37.73 -26.94
CA SER A 61 -11.69 37.79 -27.69
C SER A 61 -12.89 37.94 -26.76
N THR A 62 -13.72 38.95 -27.01
CA THR A 62 -14.98 39.18 -26.28
C THR A 62 -16.23 38.69 -27.03
N SER A 63 -16.03 38.06 -28.20
CA SER A 63 -17.12 37.60 -29.08
C SER A 63 -17.97 36.51 -28.42
N LYS A 64 -19.25 36.42 -28.81
CA LYS A 64 -20.14 35.35 -28.30
C LYS A 64 -19.64 33.95 -28.66
N ARG A 65 -19.08 33.78 -29.87
CA ARG A 65 -18.55 32.48 -30.33
C ARG A 65 -17.36 32.04 -29.49
N ALA A 66 -16.38 32.92 -29.28
CA ALA A 66 -15.22 32.60 -28.43
C ALA A 66 -15.63 32.25 -27.00
N LYS A 67 -16.55 33.02 -26.40
CA LYS A 67 -17.08 32.72 -25.06
C LYS A 67 -17.76 31.35 -24.97
N ILE A 68 -18.56 30.98 -25.98
CA ILE A 68 -19.21 29.66 -26.04
C ILE A 68 -18.17 28.55 -26.20
N THR A 69 -17.19 28.72 -27.09
CA THR A 69 -16.11 27.74 -27.29
C THR A 69 -15.31 27.52 -26.02
N THR A 70 -14.90 28.60 -25.32
CA THR A 70 -14.19 28.50 -24.04
C THR A 70 -15.03 27.77 -22.99
N LEU A 71 -16.33 28.06 -22.90
CA LEU A 71 -17.21 27.43 -21.91
C LEU A 71 -17.39 25.93 -22.17
N ILE A 72 -17.49 25.51 -23.44
CA ILE A 72 -17.54 24.09 -23.81
C ILE A 72 -16.25 23.37 -23.41
N ILE A 73 -15.08 23.95 -23.68
CA ILE A 73 -13.79 23.36 -23.31
C ILE A 73 -13.70 23.19 -21.79
N VAL A 74 -14.02 24.24 -21.02
CA VAL A 74 -14.02 24.19 -19.55
C VAL A 74 -15.00 23.14 -19.02
N ALA A 75 -16.21 23.04 -19.59
CA ALA A 75 -17.21 22.07 -19.17
C ALA A 75 -16.74 20.62 -19.41
N ILE A 76 -16.11 20.35 -20.55
CA ILE A 76 -15.53 19.04 -20.86
C ILE A 76 -14.41 18.71 -19.87
N SER A 77 -13.46 19.63 -19.66
CA SER A 77 -12.34 19.43 -18.74
C SER A 77 -12.80 19.18 -17.30
N LEU A 78 -13.77 19.94 -16.81
CA LEU A 78 -14.35 19.74 -15.48
C LEU A 78 -15.11 18.42 -15.38
N GLY A 79 -15.84 18.03 -16.43
CA GLY A 79 -16.57 16.76 -16.45
C GLY A 79 -15.64 15.55 -16.31
N PHE A 80 -14.55 15.53 -17.07
CA PHE A 80 -13.54 14.47 -16.93
C PHE A 80 -12.75 14.55 -15.63
N GLY A 81 -12.38 15.76 -15.18
CA GLY A 81 -11.69 15.94 -13.90
C GLY A 81 -12.53 15.43 -12.72
N LEU A 82 -13.85 15.67 -12.75
CA LEU A 82 -14.78 15.16 -11.75
C LEU A 82 -14.96 13.65 -11.86
N TYR A 83 -15.05 13.10 -13.07
CA TYR A 83 -15.11 11.65 -13.27
C TYR A 83 -13.87 10.97 -12.69
N ALA A 84 -12.66 11.43 -13.04
CA ALA A 84 -11.40 10.90 -12.51
C ALA A 84 -11.33 11.00 -10.98
N LEU A 85 -11.76 12.14 -10.41
CA LEU A 85 -11.81 12.32 -8.96
C LEU A 85 -12.75 11.32 -8.27
N VAL A 86 -13.86 10.93 -8.91
CA VAL A 86 -14.86 10.02 -8.34
C VAL A 86 -14.50 8.56 -8.56
N THR A 87 -13.93 8.20 -9.71
CA THR A 87 -13.78 6.79 -10.11
C THR A 87 -12.34 6.28 -10.11
N MET A 88 -11.34 7.16 -10.04
CA MET A 88 -9.92 6.79 -10.14
C MET A 88 -9.08 7.30 -8.99
N ASN A 89 -9.64 8.10 -8.08
CA ASN A 89 -8.90 8.63 -6.95
C ASN A 89 -8.81 7.59 -5.82
N THR A 90 -7.60 7.21 -5.44
CA THR A 90 -7.32 6.31 -4.30
C THR A 90 -6.84 7.06 -3.05
N SER A 91 -6.66 8.39 -3.14
CA SER A 91 -6.12 9.20 -2.05
C SER A 91 -7.13 10.22 -1.51
N ASP A 92 -7.42 10.16 -0.22
CA ASP A 92 -8.26 11.15 0.47
C ASP A 92 -7.64 12.57 0.45
N PHE A 93 -6.32 12.65 0.31
CA PHE A 93 -5.59 13.91 0.20
C PHE A 93 -5.95 14.68 -1.08
N THR A 94 -6.12 13.98 -2.21
CA THR A 94 -6.46 14.61 -3.50
C THR A 94 -7.81 15.33 -3.45
N LEU A 95 -8.83 14.68 -2.86
CA LEU A 95 -10.16 15.27 -2.73
C LEU A 95 -10.12 16.54 -1.86
N THR A 96 -9.37 16.48 -0.77
CA THR A 96 -9.13 17.61 0.12
C THR A 96 -8.53 18.80 -0.61
N VAL A 97 -7.45 18.60 -1.37
CA VAL A 97 -6.81 19.66 -2.14
C VAL A 97 -7.76 20.27 -3.16
N VAL A 98 -8.54 19.44 -3.88
CA VAL A 98 -9.54 19.92 -4.85
C VAL A 98 -10.60 20.80 -4.18
N LEU A 99 -11.11 20.41 -3.02
CA LEU A 99 -12.10 21.19 -2.28
C LEU A 99 -11.55 22.55 -1.82
N ILE A 100 -10.30 22.59 -1.34
CA ILE A 100 -9.62 23.84 -0.98
C ILE A 100 -9.47 24.75 -2.20
N LEU A 101 -9.01 24.19 -3.33
CA LEU A 101 -8.86 24.96 -4.57
C LEU A 101 -10.20 25.53 -5.04
N LEU A 102 -11.30 24.76 -4.97
CA LEU A 102 -12.64 25.25 -5.32
C LEU A 102 -13.15 26.32 -4.36
N ALA A 103 -12.88 26.16 -3.05
CA ALA A 103 -13.24 27.13 -2.02
C ALA A 103 -12.55 28.48 -2.22
N VAL A 104 -11.37 28.51 -2.84
CA VAL A 104 -10.66 29.75 -3.20
C VAL A 104 -11.07 30.26 -4.59
N ALA A 105 -11.16 29.37 -5.58
CA ALA A 105 -11.38 29.73 -6.98
C ALA A 105 -12.79 30.28 -7.25
N LEU A 106 -13.84 29.68 -6.68
CA LEU A 106 -15.21 30.13 -6.91
C LEU A 106 -15.46 31.56 -6.41
N PRO A 107 -15.06 31.93 -5.17
CA PRO A 107 -15.12 33.32 -4.71
C PRO A 107 -14.33 34.29 -5.58
N ALA A 108 -13.12 33.90 -6.01
CA ALA A 108 -12.29 34.75 -6.87
C ALA A 108 -12.99 35.07 -8.21
N LEU A 109 -13.64 34.07 -8.82
CA LEU A 109 -14.42 34.24 -10.05
C LEU A 109 -15.64 35.16 -9.83
N ILE A 110 -16.34 35.00 -8.70
CA ILE A 110 -17.49 35.85 -8.34
C ILE A 110 -17.04 37.30 -8.14
N ILE A 111 -15.93 37.53 -7.42
CA ILE A 111 -15.35 38.86 -7.20
C ILE A 111 -14.94 39.48 -8.54
N GLY A 112 -14.25 38.73 -9.40
CA GLY A 112 -13.87 39.20 -10.74
C GLY A 112 -15.08 39.57 -11.61
N TYR A 113 -16.14 38.77 -11.60
CA TYR A 113 -17.38 39.06 -12.31
C TYR A 113 -18.06 40.34 -11.80
N LEU A 114 -18.19 40.46 -10.46
CA LEU A 114 -18.80 41.63 -9.84
C LEU A 114 -17.97 42.89 -10.06
N ALA A 115 -16.64 42.77 -10.12
CA ALA A 115 -15.77 43.88 -10.43
C ALA A 115 -16.03 44.49 -11.81
N MET A 116 -16.38 43.66 -12.78
CA MET A 116 -16.73 44.11 -14.13
C MET A 116 -18.17 44.67 -14.21
N LYS A 117 -19.15 44.07 -13.51
CA LYS A 117 -20.58 44.40 -13.68
C LYS A 117 -21.12 45.41 -12.67
N LYS A 118 -20.55 45.49 -11.46
CA LYS A 118 -21.02 46.31 -10.34
C LYS A 118 -19.82 46.84 -9.51
N PRO A 119 -19.01 47.74 -10.06
CA PRO A 119 -17.75 48.15 -9.44
C PRO A 119 -17.92 48.79 -8.04
N GLY A 120 -19.05 49.47 -7.79
CA GLY A 120 -19.35 50.06 -6.48
C GLY A 120 -19.65 49.05 -5.37
N SER A 121 -19.89 47.78 -5.69
CA SER A 121 -20.22 46.72 -4.72
C SER A 121 -19.04 45.79 -4.39
N ILE A 122 -17.88 45.99 -5.02
CA ILE A 122 -16.69 45.14 -4.87
C ILE A 122 -16.23 45.06 -3.41
N LYS A 123 -16.04 46.21 -2.75
CA LYS A 123 -15.46 46.28 -1.40
C LYS A 123 -16.29 45.51 -0.35
N PRO A 124 -17.62 45.76 -0.21
CA PRO A 124 -18.40 45.04 0.78
C PRO A 124 -18.57 43.56 0.46
N ILE A 125 -18.73 43.18 -0.81
CA ILE A 125 -18.94 41.78 -1.19
C ILE A 125 -17.64 40.97 -1.11
N GLY A 126 -16.51 41.54 -1.55
CA GLY A 126 -15.20 40.90 -1.44
C GLY A 126 -14.78 40.68 0.02
N LEU A 127 -15.11 41.62 0.92
CA LEU A 127 -14.88 41.46 2.37
C LEU A 127 -15.67 40.27 2.93
N VAL A 128 -16.97 40.16 2.60
CA VAL A 128 -17.84 39.07 3.09
C VAL A 128 -17.38 37.71 2.56
N LEU A 129 -17.04 37.62 1.26
CA LEU A 129 -16.53 36.38 0.66
C LEU A 129 -15.17 35.98 1.24
N GLY A 130 -14.25 36.93 1.43
CA GLY A 130 -12.94 36.66 2.04
C GLY A 130 -13.06 36.15 3.48
N LEU A 131 -13.93 36.77 4.29
CA LEU A 131 -14.20 36.32 5.66
C LEU A 131 -14.89 34.95 5.71
N ALA A 132 -15.75 34.64 4.75
CA ALA A 132 -16.40 33.34 4.64
C ALA A 132 -15.39 32.22 4.32
N VAL A 133 -14.47 32.46 3.38
CA VAL A 133 -13.41 31.49 3.02
C VAL A 133 -12.45 31.29 4.20
N ALA A 134 -12.02 32.39 4.85
CA ALA A 134 -11.14 32.30 6.01
C ALA A 134 -11.79 31.52 7.16
N SER A 135 -13.07 31.80 7.46
CA SER A 135 -13.82 31.07 8.47
C SER A 135 -13.98 29.58 8.11
N ALA A 136 -14.26 29.27 6.84
CA ALA A 136 -14.38 27.89 6.38
C ALA A 136 -13.06 27.11 6.49
N MET A 137 -11.93 27.74 6.15
CA MET A 137 -10.60 27.13 6.32
C MET A 137 -10.25 26.92 7.80
N VAL A 138 -10.57 27.87 8.68
CA VAL A 138 -10.34 27.71 10.13
C VAL A 138 -11.18 26.56 10.67
N ILE A 139 -12.48 26.51 10.36
CA ILE A 139 -13.36 25.41 10.78
C ILE A 139 -12.83 24.07 10.25
N TRP A 140 -12.38 24.02 9.01
CA TRP A 140 -11.85 22.80 8.41
C TRP A 140 -10.56 22.32 9.08
N VAL A 141 -9.60 23.23 9.36
CA VAL A 141 -8.36 22.89 10.08
C VAL A 141 -8.65 22.45 11.51
N THR A 142 -9.53 23.15 12.22
CA THR A 142 -9.88 22.82 13.61
C THR A 142 -10.70 21.54 13.73
N ALA A 143 -11.65 21.29 12.82
CA ALA A 143 -12.40 20.03 12.81
C ALA A 143 -11.52 18.86 12.35
N GLY A 144 -10.62 19.08 11.39
CA GLY A 144 -9.66 18.09 10.94
C GLY A 144 -8.70 17.64 12.05
N SER A 145 -8.23 18.57 12.91
CA SER A 145 -7.38 18.22 14.06
C SER A 145 -8.11 17.52 15.19
N MET A 146 -9.45 17.62 15.25
CA MET A 146 -10.25 16.90 16.24
C MET A 146 -10.53 15.46 15.78
N ASN A 147 -10.76 15.28 14.48
CA ASN A 147 -10.98 13.94 13.93
C ASN A 147 -9.72 13.07 13.95
N SER A 148 -8.52 13.66 13.89
CA SER A 148 -7.26 12.88 13.95
C SER A 148 -7.07 12.20 15.31
N GLU A 149 -7.45 12.83 16.41
CA GLU A 149 -7.37 12.22 17.75
C GLU A 149 -8.35 11.03 17.88
N ASP A 150 -9.58 11.17 17.36
CA ASP A 150 -10.56 10.08 17.33
C ASP A 150 -10.11 8.93 16.41
N THR A 151 -9.38 9.23 15.32
CA THR A 151 -8.88 8.21 14.39
C THR A 151 -7.66 7.48 14.97
N GLU A 152 -6.76 8.19 15.65
CA GLU A 152 -5.64 7.58 16.39
C GLU A 152 -6.15 6.68 17.51
N MET A 153 -7.14 7.12 18.29
CA MET A 153 -7.75 6.29 19.34
C MET A 153 -8.47 5.06 18.79
N VAL A 154 -9.19 5.19 17.67
CA VAL A 154 -9.85 4.05 17.02
C VAL A 154 -8.82 3.10 16.41
N GLN A 155 -7.72 3.60 15.86
CA GLN A 155 -6.63 2.76 15.37
C GLN A 155 -5.94 2.02 16.51
N GLU A 156 -5.65 2.69 17.64
CA GLU A 156 -5.09 2.05 18.86
C GLU A 156 -6.04 0.96 19.39
N MET A 157 -7.36 1.23 19.41
CA MET A 157 -8.38 0.25 19.82
C MET A 157 -8.52 -0.91 18.83
N ILE A 158 -8.39 -0.66 17.52
CA ILE A 158 -8.39 -1.71 16.50
C ILE A 158 -7.11 -2.55 16.60
N ASP A 159 -5.94 -1.95 16.82
CA ASP A 159 -4.68 -2.67 16.98
C ASP A 159 -4.69 -3.52 18.26
N GLU A 160 -5.33 -3.05 19.33
CA GLU A 160 -5.52 -3.79 20.59
C GLU A 160 -6.59 -4.91 20.46
N GLU A 161 -7.66 -4.70 19.69
CA GLU A 161 -8.70 -5.73 19.42
C GLU A 161 -8.25 -6.78 18.39
N VAL A 162 -7.38 -6.40 17.43
CA VAL A 162 -6.73 -7.34 16.49
C VAL A 162 -5.71 -8.23 17.21
N ALA A 163 -5.04 -7.72 18.24
CA ALA A 163 -4.09 -8.49 19.04
C ALA A 163 -4.76 -9.59 19.89
N GLU A 164 -6.05 -9.48 20.22
CA GLU A 164 -6.75 -10.45 21.10
C GLU A 164 -7.53 -11.55 20.36
N GLY A 165 -7.65 -11.52 19.02
CA GLY A 165 -8.64 -12.37 18.32
C GLY A 165 -8.18 -13.20 17.12
N LEU A 166 -7.00 -12.93 16.55
CA LEU A 166 -6.47 -13.66 15.40
C LEU A 166 -4.99 -13.92 15.66
N ALA A 167 -4.50 -15.11 15.31
CA ALA A 167 -3.07 -15.34 15.25
C ALA A 167 -2.47 -14.28 14.30
N VAL A 168 -1.82 -13.26 14.87
CA VAL A 168 -1.20 -12.18 14.09
C VAL A 168 -0.21 -12.85 13.16
N ALA A 169 -0.42 -12.67 11.85
CA ALA A 169 0.48 -13.18 10.84
C ALA A 169 1.92 -12.74 11.19
N PRO A 170 2.92 -13.64 11.16
CA PRO A 170 4.29 -13.27 11.51
C PRO A 170 4.76 -12.08 10.67
N ILE A 171 5.43 -11.12 11.31
CA ILE A 171 5.95 -9.92 10.65
C ILE A 171 7.40 -10.18 10.22
N PHE A 172 7.71 -9.93 8.95
CA PHE A 172 9.06 -9.91 8.42
C PHE A 172 9.48 -8.47 8.13
N THR A 173 10.52 -7.97 8.78
CA THR A 173 10.95 -6.56 8.66
C THR A 173 12.03 -6.39 7.58
N ILE A 174 11.92 -5.32 6.79
CA ILE A 174 12.92 -4.86 5.83
C ILE A 174 13.22 -3.37 6.09
N ASP A 175 14.48 -3.04 6.31
CA ASP A 175 14.87 -1.64 6.56
C ASP A 175 15.26 -0.95 5.26
N ILE A 176 14.72 0.26 5.02
CA ILE A 176 15.26 1.21 4.04
C ILE A 176 16.37 1.97 4.75
N LEU A 177 17.60 1.67 4.39
CA LEU A 177 18.80 2.07 5.12
C LEU A 177 19.05 3.57 5.05
N LYS A 178 19.77 4.09 6.05
CA LYS A 178 20.26 5.47 6.08
C LYS A 178 21.14 5.75 4.86
N ASP A 179 21.01 6.96 4.32
CA ASP A 179 21.78 7.42 3.14
C ASP A 179 21.54 6.60 1.86
N SER A 180 20.44 5.84 1.77
CA SER A 180 20.05 5.05 0.60
C SER A 180 19.67 5.91 -0.61
N ALA A 181 19.29 7.18 -0.36
CA ALA A 181 19.15 8.19 -1.41
C ALA A 181 20.47 8.56 -2.13
N GLN A 182 21.63 8.07 -1.70
CA GLN A 182 22.89 8.29 -2.39
C GLN A 182 23.23 7.07 -3.26
N GLN A 183 23.33 7.29 -4.57
CA GLN A 183 23.63 6.21 -5.51
C GLN A 183 24.95 5.50 -5.18
N GLY A 184 24.89 4.18 -5.05
CA GLY A 184 26.02 3.31 -4.71
C GLY A 184 26.11 2.94 -3.23
N ASN A 185 25.29 3.54 -2.36
CA ASN A 185 25.11 3.07 -1.00
C ASN A 185 24.14 1.88 -0.96
N PRO A 186 24.22 1.01 0.07
CA PRO A 186 23.19 0.03 0.37
C PRO A 186 21.84 0.70 0.58
N ASP A 187 20.77 0.06 0.11
CA ASP A 187 19.42 0.62 0.03
C ASP A 187 18.43 -0.11 0.94
N TYR A 188 18.18 -1.41 0.72
CA TYR A 188 17.28 -2.23 1.51
C TYR A 188 18.05 -3.30 2.29
N SER A 189 17.58 -3.65 3.49
CA SER A 189 18.14 -4.75 4.27
C SER A 189 17.04 -5.65 4.84
N PRO A 190 17.05 -6.95 4.50
CA PRO A 190 17.91 -7.60 3.50
C PRO A 190 17.61 -7.12 2.07
N ASP A 191 18.63 -7.13 1.21
CA ASP A 191 18.52 -6.82 -0.23
C ASP A 191 17.73 -7.91 -1.00
N ARG A 192 17.81 -9.15 -0.51
CA ARG A 192 16.97 -10.27 -0.95
C ARG A 192 16.29 -10.91 0.26
N ALA A 193 15.01 -10.62 0.45
CA ALA A 193 14.18 -11.20 1.50
C ALA A 193 13.56 -12.51 1.02
N ILE A 194 13.51 -13.54 1.86
CA ILE A 194 12.75 -14.78 1.63
C ILE A 194 11.64 -14.81 2.67
N VAL A 195 10.39 -14.80 2.22
CA VAL A 195 9.22 -14.62 3.07
C VAL A 195 8.20 -15.72 2.75
N THR A 196 7.68 -16.37 3.78
CA THR A 196 6.61 -17.35 3.60
C THR A 196 5.27 -16.66 3.33
N GLN A 197 4.54 -17.14 2.33
CA GLN A 197 3.21 -16.63 1.99
C GLN A 197 2.28 -16.68 3.22
N GLY A 198 1.54 -15.60 3.46
CA GLY A 198 0.71 -15.40 4.65
C GLY A 198 1.39 -14.61 5.77
N TYR A 199 2.68 -14.25 5.62
CA TYR A 199 3.36 -13.30 6.50
C TYR A 199 2.99 -11.86 6.12
N THR A 200 3.16 -10.93 7.05
CA THR A 200 3.14 -9.50 6.75
C THR A 200 4.57 -9.00 6.62
N ILE A 201 4.91 -8.38 5.49
CA ILE A 201 6.20 -7.71 5.33
C ILE A 201 6.05 -6.27 5.80
N GLU A 202 6.93 -5.79 6.68
CA GLU A 202 6.98 -4.40 7.13
C GLU A 202 8.27 -3.74 6.65
N TRP A 203 8.16 -2.72 5.79
CA TRP A 203 9.28 -1.84 5.47
C TRP A 203 9.32 -0.66 6.42
N VAL A 204 10.50 -0.34 6.94
CA VAL A 204 10.74 0.81 7.83
C VAL A 204 11.70 1.78 7.16
N ASN A 205 11.32 3.06 7.04
CA ASN A 205 12.21 4.07 6.49
C ASN A 205 13.17 4.64 7.54
N GLU A 206 14.40 4.13 7.60
CA GLU A 206 15.45 4.64 8.48
C GLU A 206 16.22 5.83 7.87
N ASP A 207 15.99 6.14 6.59
CA ASP A 207 16.58 7.31 5.92
C ASP A 207 15.82 8.60 6.26
N VAL A 208 16.53 9.72 6.12
CA VAL A 208 15.92 11.06 6.22
C VAL A 208 15.18 11.44 4.94
N ALA A 209 15.55 10.83 3.81
CA ALA A 209 14.88 11.02 2.54
C ALA A 209 13.59 10.20 2.47
N PRO A 210 12.52 10.72 1.83
CA PRO A 210 11.34 9.92 1.57
C PRO A 210 11.60 8.92 0.44
N HIS A 211 11.05 7.72 0.59
CA HIS A 211 11.26 6.59 -0.32
C HIS A 211 9.95 5.92 -0.70
N THR A 212 9.98 5.00 -1.66
CA THR A 212 8.84 4.12 -1.96
C THR A 212 9.31 2.68 -2.05
N VAL A 213 8.37 1.77 -1.87
CA VAL A 213 8.48 0.34 -2.11
C VAL A 213 7.40 0.03 -3.14
N THR A 214 7.82 -0.07 -4.40
CA THR A 214 6.89 -0.17 -5.52
C THR A 214 7.31 -1.35 -6.39
N SER A 215 6.36 -2.24 -6.71
CA SER A 215 6.59 -3.39 -7.58
C SER A 215 7.22 -2.95 -8.91
N GLY A 216 8.35 -3.56 -9.27
CA GLY A 216 9.18 -3.15 -10.40
C GLY A 216 8.64 -3.63 -11.76
N VAL A 217 8.02 -4.80 -11.79
CA VAL A 217 7.57 -5.45 -13.03
C VAL A 217 6.39 -4.75 -13.69
N ASP A 218 5.56 -4.09 -12.89
CA ASP A 218 4.31 -3.46 -13.30
C ASP A 218 4.17 -2.01 -12.78
N TYR A 219 5.26 -1.45 -12.26
CA TYR A 219 5.31 -0.07 -11.74
C TYR A 219 4.25 0.23 -10.68
N GLY A 220 3.99 -0.73 -9.79
CA GLY A 220 3.16 -0.55 -8.61
C GLY A 220 1.73 -1.08 -8.73
N GLU A 221 1.37 -1.75 -9.82
CA GLU A 221 0.05 -2.39 -9.93
C GLU A 221 -0.12 -3.53 -8.90
N THR A 222 0.93 -4.32 -8.65
CA THR A 222 0.90 -5.41 -7.63
C THR A 222 0.96 -4.84 -6.22
N PHE A 223 1.89 -3.93 -5.93
CA PHE A 223 1.95 -3.17 -4.69
C PHE A 223 2.70 -1.86 -4.88
N ASP A 224 2.21 -0.80 -4.23
CA ASP A 224 2.86 0.51 -4.16
C ASP A 224 2.64 1.13 -2.78
N SER A 225 3.73 1.37 -2.07
CA SER A 225 3.68 2.02 -0.75
C SER A 225 3.29 3.50 -0.82
N SER A 226 3.30 4.12 -2.00
CA SER A 226 3.43 5.58 -2.12
C SER A 226 4.67 6.09 -1.35
N LEU A 227 4.72 7.39 -1.06
CA LEU A 227 5.84 7.99 -0.31
C LEU A 227 5.81 7.57 1.17
N ILE A 228 6.87 6.90 1.61
CA ILE A 228 7.20 6.60 2.99
C ILE A 228 8.13 7.71 3.51
N SER A 229 7.64 8.54 4.43
CA SER A 229 8.46 9.58 5.08
C SER A 229 9.47 8.97 6.05
N ALA A 230 10.45 9.75 6.51
CA ALA A 230 11.43 9.30 7.51
C ALA A 230 10.74 8.76 8.78
N GLY A 231 11.14 7.57 9.24
CA GLY A 231 10.52 6.82 10.34
C GLY A 231 9.17 6.20 10.01
N GLY A 232 8.65 6.41 8.80
CA GLY A 232 7.39 5.84 8.32
C GLY A 232 7.52 4.35 8.01
N LYS A 233 6.37 3.70 7.93
CA LYS A 233 6.27 2.25 7.67
C LYS A 233 5.31 1.96 6.53
N PHE A 234 5.56 0.86 5.84
CA PHE A 234 4.63 0.27 4.87
C PHE A 234 4.52 -1.22 5.13
N THR A 235 3.30 -1.75 5.14
CA THR A 235 3.03 -3.17 5.37
C THR A 235 2.36 -3.82 4.18
N LEU A 236 2.78 -5.04 3.84
CA LEU A 236 2.19 -5.85 2.78
C LEU A 236 1.80 -7.24 3.31
N ASP A 237 0.51 -7.56 3.27
CA ASP A 237 0.01 -8.91 3.52
C ASP A 237 0.28 -9.80 2.29
N THR A 238 1.07 -10.85 2.49
CA THR A 238 1.49 -11.75 1.42
C THR A 238 0.49 -12.88 1.15
N THR A 239 -0.61 -12.98 1.88
CA THR A 239 -1.61 -14.08 1.75
C THR A 239 -2.06 -14.32 0.32
N ASN A 240 -2.25 -13.25 -0.45
CA ASN A 240 -2.70 -13.32 -1.85
C ASN A 240 -1.60 -12.92 -2.86
N LEU A 241 -0.37 -12.71 -2.40
CA LEU A 241 0.76 -12.39 -3.28
C LEU A 241 1.23 -13.69 -3.97
N GLU A 242 1.49 -13.62 -5.27
CA GLU A 242 1.91 -14.79 -6.05
C GLU A 242 3.22 -15.37 -5.49
N ILE A 243 3.34 -16.70 -5.46
CA ILE A 243 4.58 -17.36 -5.03
C ILE A 243 5.64 -17.14 -6.12
N GLY A 244 6.84 -16.69 -5.73
CA GLY A 244 7.91 -16.38 -6.66
C GLY A 244 8.73 -15.17 -6.24
N GLU A 245 9.57 -14.70 -7.16
CA GLU A 245 10.39 -13.51 -6.95
C GLU A 245 9.63 -12.25 -7.38
N HIS A 246 9.60 -11.25 -6.50
CA HIS A 246 9.04 -9.93 -6.75
C HIS A 246 10.15 -8.90 -6.55
N GLU A 247 10.63 -8.35 -7.67
CA GLU A 247 11.52 -7.19 -7.67
C GLU A 247 10.72 -5.94 -7.35
N TYR A 248 11.26 -5.08 -6.50
CA TYR A 248 10.69 -3.79 -6.16
C TYR A 248 11.75 -2.70 -6.15
N LEU A 249 11.31 -1.46 -6.35
CA LEU A 249 12.19 -0.31 -6.47
C LEU A 249 11.61 0.93 -5.77
N CYS A 250 12.49 1.89 -5.50
CA CYS A 250 12.09 3.25 -5.12
C CYS A 250 11.89 4.10 -6.37
N ILE A 251 10.68 4.64 -6.60
CA ILE A 251 10.38 5.45 -7.79
C ILE A 251 11.10 6.81 -7.77
N VAL A 252 11.45 7.29 -6.58
CA VAL A 252 12.16 8.57 -6.39
C VAL A 252 13.66 8.40 -6.67
N HIS A 253 14.20 7.24 -6.32
CA HIS A 253 15.62 6.88 -6.42
C HIS A 253 15.76 5.56 -7.20
N PRO A 254 15.66 5.56 -8.54
CA PRO A 254 15.49 4.33 -9.33
C PRO A 254 16.65 3.33 -9.30
N TRP A 255 17.77 3.67 -8.66
CA TRP A 255 18.87 2.73 -8.41
C TRP A 255 18.64 1.87 -7.18
N MET A 256 17.66 2.21 -6.32
CA MET A 256 17.30 1.41 -5.17
C MET A 256 16.39 0.28 -5.62
N ILE A 257 16.91 -0.95 -5.67
CA ILE A 257 16.21 -2.12 -6.20
C ILE A 257 16.54 -3.30 -5.29
N ALA A 258 15.51 -4.00 -4.83
CA ALA A 258 15.64 -5.19 -4.01
C ALA A 258 14.62 -6.25 -4.44
N THR A 259 14.74 -7.46 -3.88
CA THR A 259 13.86 -8.58 -4.21
C THR A 259 13.25 -9.16 -2.95
N VAL A 260 11.94 -9.43 -3.00
CA VAL A 260 11.29 -10.35 -2.06
C VAL A 260 10.91 -11.64 -2.76
N VAL A 261 11.24 -12.78 -2.16
CA VAL A 261 10.89 -14.10 -2.64
C VAL A 261 9.78 -14.63 -1.75
N ILE A 262 8.57 -14.76 -2.32
CA ILE A 262 7.44 -15.36 -1.64
C ILE A 262 7.50 -16.86 -1.88
N GLU A 263 7.69 -17.62 -0.81
CA GLU A 263 7.63 -19.08 -0.85
C GLU A 263 6.25 -19.55 -0.41
N ALA A 264 5.80 -20.67 -0.99
CA ALA A 264 4.56 -21.31 -0.55
C ALA A 264 4.60 -21.54 0.98
N PRO A 265 3.46 -21.48 1.67
CA PRO A 265 3.39 -21.93 3.06
C PRO A 265 3.93 -23.36 3.09
N LYS A 266 4.98 -23.60 3.87
CA LYS A 266 5.44 -24.98 4.07
C LYS A 266 4.28 -25.71 4.74
N GLU A 267 3.71 -26.72 4.05
CA GLU A 267 2.75 -27.64 4.64
C GLU A 267 3.26 -28.07 6.02
N ALA A 268 2.39 -28.08 7.01
CA ALA A 268 2.80 -28.39 8.38
C ALA A 268 3.53 -29.73 8.38
N THR A 269 4.75 -29.75 8.89
CA THR A 269 5.50 -31.01 8.98
C THR A 269 4.81 -31.86 10.04
N LYS A 270 4.23 -32.99 9.62
CA LYS A 270 3.42 -33.83 10.51
C LYS A 270 4.29 -34.81 11.29
N ILE A 271 4.03 -34.90 12.58
CA ILE A 271 4.55 -35.92 13.48
C ILE A 271 3.36 -36.74 14.00
N ILE A 272 3.36 -38.04 13.74
CA ILE A 272 2.30 -38.94 14.19
C ILE A 272 2.72 -39.60 15.50
N ILE A 273 1.84 -39.65 16.48
CA ILE A 273 1.98 -40.55 17.64
C ILE A 273 1.29 -41.86 17.25
N PRO A 274 2.06 -42.91 16.88
CA PRO A 274 1.48 -44.11 16.26
C PRO A 274 0.80 -45.03 17.28
N GLU A 275 -0.03 -45.94 16.79
CA GLU A 275 -0.74 -46.91 17.63
C GLU A 275 0.20 -47.71 18.57
N GLY A 276 -0.13 -47.69 19.86
CA GLY A 276 0.61 -48.34 20.92
C GLY A 276 1.90 -47.64 21.34
N ALA A 277 2.12 -46.36 20.98
CA ALA A 277 3.25 -45.56 21.47
C ALA A 277 3.32 -45.50 23.02
N ALA A 278 2.18 -45.67 23.71
CA ALA A 278 2.12 -45.80 25.16
C ALA A 278 2.77 -47.08 25.74
N ILE A 279 3.29 -48.00 24.92
CA ILE A 279 3.92 -49.25 25.38
C ILE A 279 5.44 -49.16 25.15
N PRO A 280 6.27 -49.16 26.22
CA PRO A 280 7.72 -49.06 26.09
C PRO A 280 8.31 -50.38 25.58
N GLU A 281 8.42 -50.50 24.26
CA GLU A 281 9.05 -51.63 23.57
C GLU A 281 10.32 -51.16 22.84
N ASP A 282 11.36 -51.98 22.89
CA ASP A 282 12.66 -51.65 22.29
C ASP A 282 12.57 -51.56 20.77
N GLY A 283 13.12 -50.49 20.19
CA GLY A 283 13.04 -50.20 18.75
C GLY A 283 11.69 -49.70 18.25
N LYS A 284 10.75 -49.38 19.14
CA LYS A 284 9.47 -48.76 18.79
C LYS A 284 9.62 -47.25 18.60
N ILE A 285 8.99 -46.73 17.55
CA ILE A 285 8.89 -45.29 17.28
C ILE A 285 7.73 -44.72 18.08
N PHE A 286 7.99 -43.68 18.86
CA PHE A 286 6.98 -43.05 19.73
C PHE A 286 6.39 -41.75 19.16
N TYR A 287 7.21 -41.00 18.42
CA TYR A 287 6.82 -39.88 17.58
C TYR A 287 7.36 -40.17 16.18
N ASN A 288 6.55 -40.12 15.14
CA ASN A 288 6.96 -40.50 13.79
C ASN A 288 6.85 -39.32 12.82
N PRO A 289 7.97 -38.79 12.31
CA PRO A 289 9.36 -39.14 12.67
C PRO A 289 9.77 -38.68 14.09
N GLU A 290 10.77 -39.33 14.70
CA GLU A 290 11.26 -38.99 16.06
C GLU A 290 12.10 -37.70 16.07
N THR A 291 12.78 -37.43 14.94
CA THR A 291 13.56 -36.22 14.74
C THR A 291 13.22 -35.63 13.39
N ILE A 292 12.97 -34.33 13.37
CA ILE A 292 12.81 -33.54 12.14
C ILE A 292 13.82 -32.41 12.09
N ASN A 293 14.21 -32.04 10.87
CA ASN A 293 14.93 -30.80 10.61
C ASN A 293 13.98 -29.91 9.81
N ILE A 294 13.73 -28.70 10.30
CA ILE A 294 12.86 -27.71 9.69
C ILE A 294 13.58 -26.37 9.62
N SER A 295 13.11 -25.47 8.76
CA SER A 295 13.60 -24.09 8.76
C SER A 295 12.81 -23.23 9.74
N THR A 296 13.40 -22.14 10.22
CA THR A 296 12.67 -21.10 11.00
C THR A 296 11.35 -20.71 10.32
N GLY A 297 10.31 -20.49 11.11
CA GLY A 297 8.96 -20.16 10.66
C GLY A 297 8.09 -21.37 10.29
N THR A 298 8.62 -22.60 10.38
CA THR A 298 7.87 -23.82 10.03
C THR A 298 6.91 -24.21 11.17
N THR A 299 5.67 -24.52 10.80
CA THR A 299 4.69 -25.13 11.72
C THR A 299 4.82 -26.65 11.70
N VAL A 300 4.91 -27.25 12.89
CA VAL A 300 4.86 -28.70 13.08
C VAL A 300 3.49 -29.05 13.63
N GLU A 301 2.88 -30.09 13.06
CA GLU A 301 1.60 -30.63 13.52
C GLU A 301 1.81 -32.02 14.11
N TRP A 302 1.46 -32.20 15.38
CA TRP A 302 1.38 -33.51 16.00
C TRP A 302 -0.05 -34.04 15.92
N VAL A 303 -0.19 -35.32 15.58
CA VAL A 303 -1.49 -36.01 15.53
C VAL A 303 -1.42 -37.26 16.40
N ASN A 304 -2.36 -37.40 17.33
CA ASN A 304 -2.45 -38.62 18.11
C ASN A 304 -3.26 -39.70 17.40
N GLU A 305 -2.60 -40.72 16.85
CA GLU A 305 -3.27 -41.90 16.28
C GLU A 305 -3.32 -43.08 17.26
N ASP A 306 -2.70 -42.94 18.44
CA ASP A 306 -2.78 -43.94 19.50
C ASP A 306 -4.12 -43.84 20.26
N ALA A 307 -4.61 -44.98 20.73
CA ALA A 307 -5.80 -45.03 21.57
C ALA A 307 -5.54 -44.50 22.99
N ALA A 308 -4.28 -44.43 23.40
CA ALA A 308 -3.86 -43.80 24.65
C ALA A 308 -3.83 -42.28 24.55
N MET A 309 -4.01 -41.60 25.68
CA MET A 309 -3.82 -40.15 25.78
C MET A 309 -2.33 -39.81 25.80
N HIS A 310 -1.95 -38.76 25.11
CA HIS A 310 -0.55 -38.32 25.02
C HIS A 310 -0.43 -36.81 25.22
N THR A 311 0.81 -36.34 25.33
CA THR A 311 1.15 -34.92 25.32
C THR A 311 2.36 -34.71 24.40
N VAL A 312 2.55 -33.47 23.99
CA VAL A 312 3.73 -32.96 23.29
C VAL A 312 4.18 -31.76 24.10
N THR A 313 5.13 -31.98 25.00
CA THR A 313 5.57 -30.97 25.96
C THR A 313 7.07 -30.75 25.80
N SER A 314 7.47 -29.51 25.54
CA SER A 314 8.87 -29.13 25.37
C SER A 314 9.67 -29.34 26.66
N GLY A 315 10.90 -29.82 26.51
CA GLY A 315 11.81 -30.19 27.58
C GLY A 315 12.21 -31.67 27.52
N ILE A 316 12.86 -32.14 28.58
CA ILE A 316 13.29 -33.54 28.71
C ILE A 316 12.79 -34.15 30.03
N PRO A 317 12.51 -35.47 30.08
CA PRO A 317 12.00 -36.13 31.29
C PRO A 317 12.85 -35.91 32.54
N ALA A 318 14.16 -35.73 32.38
CA ALA A 318 15.11 -35.58 33.49
C ALA A 318 15.02 -34.20 34.18
N SER A 319 14.70 -33.13 33.45
CA SER A 319 14.60 -31.76 33.98
C SER A 319 13.16 -31.25 34.03
N GLY A 320 12.22 -31.95 33.41
CA GLY A 320 10.84 -31.51 33.24
C GLY A 320 10.67 -30.54 32.06
N SER A 321 9.48 -29.97 31.95
CA SER A 321 9.16 -29.01 30.91
C SER A 321 9.97 -27.71 31.05
N ASP A 322 10.38 -27.15 29.91
CA ASP A 322 11.03 -25.83 29.82
C ASP A 322 10.05 -24.68 29.50
N GLY A 323 8.78 -24.99 29.22
CA GLY A 323 7.71 -24.03 29.01
C GLY A 323 7.65 -23.38 27.63
N VAL A 324 8.40 -23.87 26.63
CA VAL A 324 8.34 -23.35 25.25
C VAL A 324 7.01 -23.71 24.57
N PHE A 325 6.57 -24.97 24.67
CA PHE A 325 5.28 -25.42 24.18
C PHE A 325 4.73 -26.61 24.99
N ASP A 326 3.41 -26.66 25.11
CA ASP A 326 2.69 -27.77 25.75
C ASP A 326 1.34 -27.96 25.05
N SER A 327 1.12 -29.17 24.51
CA SER A 327 -0.14 -29.53 23.87
C SER A 327 -1.29 -29.74 24.85
N GLU A 328 -1.01 -29.79 26.15
CA GLU A 328 -1.87 -30.43 27.13
C GLU A 328 -2.18 -31.89 26.72
N ILE A 329 -3.36 -32.40 27.06
CA ILE A 329 -3.78 -33.77 26.75
C ILE A 329 -4.34 -33.85 25.32
N LEU A 330 -3.75 -34.73 24.52
CA LEU A 330 -4.24 -35.15 23.21
C LEU A 330 -4.94 -36.51 23.33
N ASN A 331 -6.24 -36.57 23.02
CA ASN A 331 -6.99 -37.81 22.84
C ASN A 331 -6.76 -38.36 21.42
N ILE A 332 -7.27 -39.55 21.15
CA ILE A 332 -7.23 -40.15 19.81
C ILE A 332 -7.87 -39.20 18.76
N GLY A 333 -7.12 -38.92 17.71
CA GLY A 333 -7.48 -38.03 16.62
C GLY A 333 -7.25 -36.53 16.89
N ASP A 334 -6.89 -36.14 18.12
CA ASP A 334 -6.59 -34.75 18.43
C ASP A 334 -5.28 -34.32 17.77
N THR A 335 -5.21 -33.04 17.39
CA THR A 335 -4.03 -32.43 16.78
C THR A 335 -3.52 -31.26 17.61
N TYR A 336 -2.20 -31.05 17.58
CA TYR A 336 -1.53 -29.91 18.16
C TYR A 336 -0.60 -29.29 17.14
N GLN A 337 -0.53 -27.96 17.07
CA GLN A 337 0.37 -27.25 16.17
C GLN A 337 1.22 -26.24 16.93
N PHE A 338 2.48 -26.14 16.54
CA PHE A 338 3.41 -25.13 17.06
C PHE A 338 4.30 -24.61 15.93
N THR A 339 4.49 -23.29 15.86
CA THR A 339 5.36 -22.63 14.88
C THR A 339 6.68 -22.27 15.52
N PHE A 340 7.78 -22.78 14.95
CA PHE A 340 9.12 -22.56 15.47
C PHE A 340 9.75 -21.32 14.84
N ALA A 341 9.85 -20.23 15.59
CA ALA A 341 10.38 -18.96 15.07
C ALA A 341 11.91 -18.83 15.20
N ASP A 342 12.51 -19.44 16.22
CA ASP A 342 13.92 -19.27 16.54
C ASP A 342 14.76 -20.51 16.16
N VAL A 343 16.01 -20.27 15.75
CA VAL A 343 17.00 -21.34 15.48
C VAL A 343 17.42 -21.96 16.81
N ASP A 344 16.96 -23.18 17.08
CA ASP A 344 17.36 -23.99 18.23
C ASP A 344 17.02 -25.48 18.01
N ASN A 345 17.44 -26.32 18.96
CA ASN A 345 17.01 -27.71 19.05
C ASN A 345 16.00 -27.85 20.19
N TYR A 346 14.77 -28.21 19.83
CA TYR A 346 13.66 -28.36 20.77
C TYR A 346 13.41 -29.84 21.03
N ASP A 347 13.92 -30.34 22.16
CA ASP A 347 13.52 -31.64 22.69
C ASP A 347 12.13 -31.54 23.32
N TYR A 348 11.34 -32.60 23.18
CA TYR A 348 10.03 -32.71 23.81
C TYR A 348 9.72 -34.15 24.20
N TYR A 349 8.79 -34.31 25.13
CA TYR A 349 8.40 -35.61 25.66
C TYR A 349 6.92 -35.69 26.01
N CYS A 350 6.42 -36.91 26.19
CA CYS A 350 5.09 -37.13 26.75
C CYS A 350 5.16 -37.16 28.28
N ILE A 351 4.39 -36.32 28.96
CA ILE A 351 4.34 -36.28 30.43
C ILE A 351 3.77 -37.58 31.00
N LEU A 352 2.81 -38.21 30.30
CA LEU A 352 2.19 -39.47 30.73
C LEU A 352 3.08 -40.68 30.48
N HIS A 353 3.95 -40.59 29.47
CA HIS A 353 4.80 -41.67 28.99
C HIS A 353 6.25 -41.18 28.80
N PRO A 354 7.04 -41.02 29.88
CA PRO A 354 8.31 -40.28 29.83
C PRO A 354 9.43 -40.92 28.99
N TRP A 355 9.23 -42.10 28.42
CA TRP A 355 10.15 -42.71 27.45
C TRP A 355 9.91 -42.23 26.01
N MET A 356 8.76 -41.60 25.75
CA MET A 356 8.45 -41.01 24.44
C MET A 356 9.16 -39.67 24.35
N ILE A 357 10.18 -39.60 23.50
CA ILE A 357 11.00 -38.41 23.29
C ILE A 357 11.05 -38.13 21.79
N GLY A 358 10.94 -36.87 21.42
CA GLY A 358 11.20 -36.41 20.05
C GLY A 358 12.02 -35.12 20.07
N THR A 359 12.54 -34.76 18.90
CA THR A 359 13.38 -33.57 18.72
C THR A 359 13.00 -32.85 17.44
N VAL A 360 12.85 -31.53 17.52
CA VAL A 360 12.71 -30.64 16.37
C VAL A 360 13.98 -29.78 16.27
N ASN A 361 14.77 -29.97 15.21
CA ASN A 361 15.93 -29.12 14.93
C ASN A 361 15.49 -28.00 13.96
N VAL A 362 15.74 -26.75 14.34
CA VAL A 362 15.40 -25.58 13.53
C VAL A 362 16.69 -24.95 13.01
N GLU A 363 16.81 -24.83 11.69
CA GLU A 363 18.00 -24.29 11.00
C GLU A 363 17.75 -23.10 10.08
#